data_AF-A0A351I5W7-F1
#
_entry.id   AF-A0A351I5W7-F1
#
_cell.length_a   1.000
_cell.length_b   1.000
_cell.length_c   1.000
_cell.angle_alpha   90.00
_cell.angle_beta   90.00
_cell.angle_gamma   90.00
#
_symmetry.space_group_name_H-M   'P 1'
#
loop_
_entity.id
_entity.type
_entity.pdbx_description
1 polymer ?
#
loop_
_entity_poly.entity_id
_entity_poly.type
_entity_poly.pdbx_seq_one_letter_code
_entity_poly.pdbx_strand_id
1 'polypeptide(L)'
;MTRKEHAALASRLAVGAVLIYAGSSKAAGPVEEFAYILAAYDVLPKDFLLPAAAFLPWIELLLGWSLILGYQTRLAAAAAGALFAGFLAALASTILRGISLPNCGCFGESLHFTPAQAFFMDLCLLILCGFGFQMGHGPASLDSWSERGL
;
A
#
# COMPACT_ATOMS: atom_id res chain seq x y z
N MET A 1 15.23 15.42 17.94
CA MET A 1 14.83 14.98 16.59
C MET A 1 14.93 16.15 15.62
N THR A 2 15.57 15.98 14.45
CA THR A 2 15.66 17.03 13.41
C THR A 2 14.33 17.21 12.66
N ARG A 3 14.13 18.34 11.96
CA ARG A 3 12.90 18.59 11.14
C ARG A 3 12.70 17.51 10.06
N LYS A 4 13.79 16.93 9.56
CA LYS A 4 13.79 15.84 8.58
C LYS A 4 13.31 14.52 9.18
N GLU A 5 13.70 14.20 10.42
CA GLU A 5 13.24 13.00 11.12
C GLU A 5 11.73 13.01 11.40
N HIS A 6 11.16 14.18 11.73
CA HIS A 6 9.71 14.31 11.90
C HIS A 6 8.96 14.08 10.58
N ALA A 7 9.51 14.59 9.47
CA ALA A 7 8.92 14.38 8.15
C ALA A 7 8.97 12.89 7.73
N ALA A 8 10.08 12.21 7.99
CA ALA A 8 10.21 10.77 7.73
C ALA A 8 9.30 9.92 8.62
N LEU A 9 9.13 10.30 9.89
CA LEU A 9 8.19 9.63 10.79
C LEU A 9 6.74 9.84 10.32
N ALA A 10 6.38 11.08 9.96
CA ALA A 10 5.05 11.39 9.47
C ALA A 10 4.72 10.65 8.17
N SER A 11 5.67 10.58 7.21
CA SER A 11 5.45 9.82 5.97
C SER A 11 5.25 8.33 6.24
N ARG A 12 6.06 7.74 7.12
CA ARG A 12 5.95 6.34 7.53
C ARG A 12 4.59 6.04 8.16
N LEU A 13 4.14 6.89 9.09
CA LEU A 13 2.85 6.73 9.76
C LEU A 13 1.68 6.91 8.79
N ALA A 14 1.75 7.89 7.88
CA ALA A 14 0.73 8.11 6.88
C ALA A 14 0.59 6.90 5.94
N VAL A 15 1.70 6.43 5.37
CA VAL A 15 1.70 5.25 4.49
C VAL A 15 1.21 4.02 5.24
N GLY A 16 1.72 3.78 6.44
CA GLY A 16 1.34 2.64 7.26
C GLY A 16 -0.16 2.62 7.61
N ALA A 17 -0.71 3.78 7.99
CA ALA A 17 -2.13 3.91 8.29
C ALA A 17 -3.02 3.63 7.07
N VAL A 18 -2.65 4.15 5.90
CA VAL A 18 -3.41 3.89 4.66
C VAL A 18 -3.37 2.41 4.29
N LEU A 19 -2.21 1.76 4.34
CA LEU A 19 -2.10 0.33 4.07
C LEU A 19 -2.91 -0.52 5.05
N ILE A 20 -2.89 -0.19 6.35
CA ILE A 20 -3.70 -0.92 7.33
C ILE A 20 -5.19 -0.76 7.05
N TYR A 21 -5.64 0.46 6.74
CA TYR A 21 -7.04 0.71 6.46
C TYR A 21 -7.48 0.05 5.14
N ALA A 22 -6.65 0.11 4.09
CA ALA A 22 -6.87 -0.57 2.81
C ALA A 22 -6.93 -2.09 2.98
N GLY A 23 -5.95 -2.69 3.67
CA GLY A 23 -5.93 -4.13 3.90
C GLY A 23 -7.07 -4.59 4.80
N SER A 24 -7.41 -3.83 5.84
CA SER A 24 -8.54 -4.18 6.73
C SER A 24 -9.87 -4.12 6.00
N SER A 25 -10.10 -3.08 5.19
CA SER A 25 -11.36 -2.93 4.43
C SER A 25 -11.55 -4.04 3.39
N LYS A 26 -10.47 -4.49 2.74
CA LYS A 26 -10.52 -5.65 1.82
C LYS A 26 -10.67 -6.98 2.55
N ALA A 27 -10.02 -7.14 3.71
CA ALA A 27 -10.10 -8.38 4.50
C ALA A 27 -11.41 -8.53 5.29
N ALA A 28 -12.15 -7.45 5.52
CA ALA A 28 -13.41 -7.47 6.25
C ALA A 28 -14.58 -8.06 5.43
N GLY A 29 -14.51 -7.97 4.09
CA GLY A 29 -15.50 -8.53 3.18
C GLY A 29 -15.16 -9.95 2.72
N PRO A 30 -16.11 -10.64 2.07
CA PRO A 30 -15.85 -11.86 1.32
C PRO A 30 -14.72 -11.66 0.29
N VAL A 31 -13.84 -12.65 0.16
CA VAL A 31 -12.70 -12.61 -0.77
C VAL A 31 -13.19 -12.43 -2.22
N GLU A 32 -14.37 -12.96 -2.52
CA GLU A 32 -15.02 -12.89 -3.83
C GLU A 32 -15.34 -11.46 -4.25
N GLU A 33 -15.68 -10.56 -3.32
CA GLU A 33 -15.96 -9.15 -3.61
C GLU A 33 -14.72 -8.45 -4.15
N PHE A 34 -13.57 -8.63 -3.47
CA PHE A 34 -12.33 -8.04 -3.92
C PHE A 34 -11.79 -8.74 -5.19
N ALA A 35 -12.02 -10.04 -5.35
CA ALA A 35 -11.68 -10.75 -6.59
C ALA A 35 -12.48 -10.24 -7.79
N TYR A 36 -13.75 -9.88 -7.61
CA TYR A 36 -14.58 -9.28 -8.65
C TYR A 36 -14.04 -7.91 -9.08
N ILE A 37 -13.61 -7.09 -8.13
CA ILE A 37 -12.93 -5.81 -8.42
C ILE A 37 -11.64 -6.08 -9.22
N LEU A 38 -10.78 -7.01 -8.79
CA LEU A 38 -9.56 -7.36 -9.52
C LEU A 38 -9.83 -7.86 -10.94
N ALA A 39 -10.94 -8.57 -11.16
CA ALA A 39 -11.35 -9.02 -12.49
C ALA A 39 -11.62 -7.84 -13.43
N ALA A 40 -12.17 -6.73 -12.92
CA ALA A 40 -12.48 -5.53 -13.71
C ALA A 40 -11.22 -4.81 -14.23
N TYR A 41 -10.05 -5.04 -13.61
CA TYR A 41 -8.79 -4.52 -14.12
C TYR A 41 -8.31 -5.25 -15.38
N ASP A 42 -8.73 -6.50 -15.59
CA ASP A 42 -8.33 -7.34 -16.71
C ASP A 42 -6.80 -7.41 -16.91
N VAL A 43 -6.05 -7.44 -15.79
CA VAL A 43 -4.58 -7.55 -15.76
C VAL A 43 -4.14 -8.96 -15.35
N LEU A 44 -4.88 -9.62 -14.46
CA LEU A 44 -4.57 -10.96 -13.95
C LEU A 44 -5.43 -12.03 -14.65
N PRO A 45 -4.87 -13.24 -14.91
CA PRO A 45 -5.68 -14.37 -15.35
C PRO A 45 -6.68 -14.80 -14.28
N LYS A 46 -7.80 -15.39 -14.71
CA LYS A 46 -8.90 -15.77 -13.81
C LYS A 46 -8.48 -16.65 -12.64
N ASP A 47 -7.56 -17.58 -12.88
CA ASP A 47 -7.06 -18.52 -11.86
C ASP A 47 -6.30 -17.82 -10.71
N PHE A 48 -5.79 -16.60 -10.95
CA PHE A 48 -5.05 -15.82 -9.95
C PHE A 48 -5.90 -14.80 -9.22
N LEU A 49 -7.15 -14.56 -9.62
CA LEU A 49 -7.99 -13.52 -9.02
C LEU A 49 -8.30 -13.81 -7.54
N LEU A 50 -8.77 -15.02 -7.22
CA LEU A 50 -9.07 -15.42 -5.85
C LEU A 50 -7.81 -15.49 -4.96
N PRO A 51 -6.70 -16.12 -5.39
CA PRO A 51 -5.46 -16.07 -4.64
C PRO A 51 -4.97 -14.63 -4.39
N ALA A 52 -4.97 -13.78 -5.42
CA ALA A 52 -4.53 -12.39 -5.26
C ALA A 52 -5.43 -11.63 -4.28
N ALA A 53 -6.76 -11.79 -4.40
CA ALA A 53 -7.72 -11.18 -3.48
C ALA A 53 -7.56 -11.67 -2.04
N ALA A 54 -7.20 -12.95 -1.85
CA ALA A 54 -6.99 -13.53 -0.54
C ALA A 54 -5.69 -13.03 0.12
N PHE A 55 -4.58 -12.96 -0.62
CA PHE A 55 -3.26 -12.66 -0.03
C PHE A 55 -2.94 -11.17 0.07
N LEU A 56 -3.36 -10.38 -0.91
CA LEU A 56 -2.96 -8.98 -1.03
C LEU A 56 -3.40 -8.11 0.18
N PRO A 57 -4.59 -8.29 0.78
CA PRO A 57 -4.97 -7.57 2.00
C PRO A 57 -4.04 -7.84 3.19
N TRP A 58 -3.57 -9.09 3.34
CA TRP A 58 -2.63 -9.45 4.40
C TRP A 58 -1.26 -8.84 4.18
N ILE A 59 -0.80 -8.79 2.93
CA ILE A 59 0.46 -8.11 2.58
C ILE A 59 0.38 -6.62 2.94
N GLU A 60 -0.73 -5.96 2.61
CA GLU A 60 -0.97 -4.56 2.98
C GLU A 60 -0.94 -4.36 4.49
N LEU A 61 -1.63 -5.22 5.25
CA LEU A 61 -1.63 -5.15 6.72
C LEU A 61 -0.24 -5.35 7.32
N LEU A 62 0.51 -6.36 6.85
CA LEU A 62 1.85 -6.65 7.36
C LEU A 62 2.81 -5.49 7.10
N LEU A 63 2.78 -4.92 5.89
CA LEU A 63 3.60 -3.76 5.54
C LEU A 63 3.19 -2.52 6.35
N GLY A 64 1.89 -2.29 6.49
CA GLY A 64 1.36 -1.17 7.24
C GLY A 64 1.74 -1.21 8.72
N TRP A 65 1.61 -2.37 9.37
CA TRP A 65 2.05 -2.56 10.75
C TRP A 65 3.57 -2.45 10.90
N SER A 66 4.35 -3.03 9.98
CA SER A 66 5.81 -2.93 10.00
C SER A 66 6.27 -1.47 9.93
N LEU A 67 5.60 -0.66 9.10
CA LEU A 67 5.86 0.78 9.02
C LEU A 67 5.44 1.52 10.29
N ILE A 68 4.25 1.26 10.85
CA ILE A 68 3.82 1.96 12.08
C ILE A 68 4.75 1.62 13.25
N LEU A 69 4.99 0.33 13.49
CA LEU A 69 5.82 -0.18 14.59
C LEU A 69 7.31 0.16 14.40
N GLY A 70 7.70 0.52 13.18
CA GLY A 70 9.09 0.85 12.88
C GLY A 70 10.00 -0.39 12.85
N TYR A 71 9.48 -1.53 12.36
CA TYR A 71 10.21 -2.78 12.18
C TYR A 71 10.61 -2.95 10.71
N GLN A 72 11.90 -3.20 10.46
CA GLN A 72 12.49 -3.34 9.13
C GLN A 72 12.06 -2.22 8.17
N THR A 73 12.10 -0.97 8.66
CA THR A 73 11.43 0.17 8.03
C THR A 73 11.83 0.41 6.57
N ARG A 74 13.10 0.22 6.23
CA ARG A 74 13.58 0.38 4.85
C ARG A 74 13.03 -0.70 3.93
N LEU A 75 12.99 -1.95 4.38
CA LEU A 75 12.43 -3.06 3.62
C LEU A 75 10.92 -2.90 3.46
N ALA A 76 10.22 -2.56 4.54
CA ALA A 76 8.79 -2.31 4.52
C ALA A 76 8.42 -1.14 3.59
N ALA A 77 9.19 -0.04 3.62
CA ALA A 77 8.98 1.11 2.73
C ALA A 77 9.26 0.76 1.27
N ALA A 78 10.30 -0.03 0.98
CA ALA A 78 10.60 -0.49 -0.36
C ALA A 78 9.50 -1.43 -0.91
N ALA A 79 9.05 -2.38 -0.08
CA ALA A 79 7.97 -3.30 -0.44
C ALA A 79 6.63 -2.58 -0.62
N ALA A 80 6.29 -1.62 0.26
CA ALA A 80 5.13 -0.75 0.09
C ALA A 80 5.23 0.07 -1.20
N GLY A 81 6.40 0.64 -1.49
CA GLY A 81 6.63 1.35 -2.75
C GLY A 81 6.45 0.46 -3.98
N ALA A 82 6.94 -0.78 -3.95
CA ALA A 82 6.72 -1.74 -5.03
C ALA A 82 5.23 -2.08 -5.20
N LEU A 83 4.49 -2.21 -4.09
CA LEU A 83 3.05 -2.46 -4.11
C LEU A 83 2.28 -1.29 -4.73
N PHE A 84 2.53 -0.06 -4.29
CA PHE A 84 1.91 1.14 -4.88
C PHE A 84 2.27 1.33 -6.35
N ALA A 85 3.53 1.06 -6.73
CA ALA A 85 3.94 1.09 -8.13
C ALA A 85 3.17 0.05 -8.98
N GLY A 86 2.91 -1.14 -8.42
CA GLY A 86 2.08 -2.16 -9.04
C GLY A 86 0.62 -1.72 -9.25
N PHE A 87 0.00 -1.13 -8.22
CA PHE A 87 -1.35 -0.57 -8.33
C PHE A 87 -1.42 0.57 -9.35
N LEU A 88 -0.45 1.48 -9.32
CA LEU A 88 -0.37 2.59 -10.27
C LEU A 88 -0.21 2.07 -11.72
N ALA A 89 0.61 1.03 -11.92
CA ALA A 89 0.78 0.41 -13.24
C ALA A 89 -0.50 -0.30 -13.72
N ALA A 90 -1.20 -1.01 -12.84
CA ALA A 90 -2.49 -1.64 -13.16
C ALA A 90 -3.54 -0.58 -13.54
N LEU A 91 -3.62 0.51 -12.79
CA LEU A 91 -4.54 1.62 -13.05
C LEU A 91 -4.17 2.41 -14.31
N ALA A 92 -2.89 2.64 -14.56
CA ALA A 92 -2.43 3.25 -15.82
C ALA A 92 -2.78 2.36 -17.02
N SER A 93 -2.62 1.04 -16.90
CA SER A 93 -3.00 0.07 -17.93
C SER A 93 -4.49 0.15 -18.27
N THR A 94 -5.37 0.19 -17.27
CA THR A 94 -6.82 0.28 -17.51
C THR A 94 -7.23 1.60 -18.17
N ILE A 95 -6.62 2.72 -17.76
CA ILE A 95 -6.81 4.04 -18.38
C ILE A 95 -6.38 4.02 -19.85
N LEU A 96 -5.19 3.48 -20.16
CA LEU A 96 -4.67 3.40 -21.54
C LEU A 96 -5.53 2.49 -22.44
N ARG A 97 -6.16 1.47 -21.87
CA ARG A 97 -7.07 0.54 -22.57
C ARG A 97 -8.51 1.06 -22.65
N GLY A 98 -8.82 2.20 -22.03
CA GLY A 98 -10.16 2.77 -21.98
C GLY A 98 -11.16 1.93 -21.16
N ILE A 99 -10.68 1.12 -20.22
CA ILE A 99 -11.55 0.32 -19.34
C ILE A 99 -12.09 1.24 -18.25
N SER A 100 -13.41 1.40 -18.21
CA SER A 100 -14.08 2.17 -17.17
C SER A 100 -14.18 1.34 -15.89
N LEU A 101 -13.41 1.73 -14.87
CA LEU A 101 -13.51 1.14 -13.53
C LEU A 101 -14.51 1.93 -12.69
N PRO A 102 -15.68 1.38 -12.35
CA PRO A 102 -16.64 2.05 -11.47
C PRO A 102 -16.14 2.12 -10.01
N ASN A 103 -15.31 1.16 -9.58
CA ASN A 103 -14.65 1.15 -8.28
C ASN A 103 -13.18 0.77 -8.47
N CYS A 104 -12.25 1.61 -8.00
CA CYS A 104 -10.82 1.33 -8.00
C CYS A 104 -10.44 0.29 -6.92
N GLY A 105 -11.29 0.07 -5.92
CA GLY A 105 -11.12 -0.98 -4.92
C GLY A 105 -9.91 -0.84 -4.00
N CYS A 106 -9.25 0.32 -3.96
CA CYS A 106 -8.18 0.60 -2.99
C CYS A 106 -8.60 0.31 -1.54
N PHE A 107 -9.89 0.45 -1.23
CA PHE A 107 -10.50 0.15 0.08
C PHE A 107 -11.64 -0.87 -0.02
N GLY A 108 -11.59 -1.77 -1.02
CA GLY A 108 -12.67 -2.72 -1.30
C GLY A 108 -13.99 -2.01 -1.62
N GLU A 109 -15.09 -2.53 -1.07
CA GLU A 109 -16.44 -1.94 -1.19
C GLU A 109 -16.70 -0.82 -0.16
N SER A 110 -15.77 -0.56 0.77
CA SER A 110 -16.02 0.40 1.86
C SER A 110 -15.97 1.87 1.41
N LEU A 111 -15.08 2.20 0.46
CA LEU A 111 -14.95 3.55 -0.11
C LEU A 111 -14.77 3.47 -1.63
N HIS A 112 -15.62 4.18 -2.37
CA HIS A 112 -15.57 4.24 -3.82
C HIS A 112 -14.75 5.45 -4.27
N PHE A 113 -13.55 5.19 -4.78
CA PHE A 113 -12.69 6.22 -5.36
C PHE A 113 -12.75 6.15 -6.87
N THR A 114 -12.78 7.32 -7.50
CA THR A 114 -12.60 7.42 -8.95
C THR A 114 -11.18 6.99 -9.32
N PRO A 115 -10.95 6.46 -10.54
CA PRO A 115 -9.60 6.12 -11.01
C PRO A 115 -8.60 7.26 -10.85
N ALA A 116 -8.99 8.51 -11.12
CA ALA A 116 -8.10 9.66 -10.97
C ALA A 116 -7.70 9.94 -9.50
N GLN A 117 -8.64 9.79 -8.57
CA GLN A 117 -8.37 9.99 -7.13
C GLN A 117 -7.42 8.92 -6.61
N ALA A 118 -7.66 7.66 -6.95
CA ALA A 118 -6.79 6.55 -6.57
C ALA A 118 -5.38 6.71 -7.16
N PHE A 119 -5.27 7.08 -8.44
CA PHE A 119 -3.98 7.34 -9.08
C PHE A 119 -3.17 8.41 -8.35
N PHE A 120 -3.80 9.53 -8.00
CA PHE A 120 -3.12 10.61 -7.28
C PHE A 120 -2.72 10.18 -5.86
N MET A 121 -3.59 9.45 -5.16
CA MET A 121 -3.29 8.90 -3.85
C MET A 121 -2.09 7.95 -3.89
N ASP A 122 -2.10 6.97 -4.81
CA ASP A 122 -1.02 6.00 -4.97
C ASP A 122 0.30 6.69 -5.35
N LEU A 123 0.25 7.70 -6.22
CA LEU A 123 1.42 8.51 -6.56
C LEU A 123 1.97 9.26 -5.33
N CYS A 124 1.10 9.90 -4.54
CA CYS A 124 1.50 10.57 -3.30
C CYS A 124 2.12 9.58 -2.31
N LEU A 125 1.51 8.41 -2.11
CA LEU A 125 2.01 7.38 -1.20
C LEU A 125 3.33 6.79 -1.67
N LEU A 126 3.50 6.60 -2.98
CA LEU A 126 4.76 6.15 -3.58
C LEU A 126 5.89 7.17 -3.34
N ILE A 127 5.60 8.46 -3.50
CA ILE A 127 6.55 9.54 -3.19
C ILE A 127 6.91 9.53 -1.69
N LEU A 128 5.93 9.36 -0.81
CA LEU A 128 6.16 9.25 0.63
C LEU A 128 6.99 8.01 1.01
N CYS A 129 6.80 6.88 0.32
CA CYS A 129 7.66 5.69 0.46
C CYS A 129 9.10 6.00 0.05
N GLY A 130 9.30 6.71 -1.07
CA GLY A 130 10.62 7.16 -1.53
C GLY A 130 11.33 8.06 -0.51
N PHE A 131 10.62 9.03 0.07
CA PHE A 131 11.15 9.88 1.14
C PHE A 131 11.47 9.08 2.40
N GLY A 132 10.60 8.14 2.80
CA GLY A 132 10.81 7.26 3.95
C GLY A 132 12.03 6.33 3.77
N PHE A 133 12.30 5.87 2.55
CA PHE A 133 13.45 5.02 2.22
C PHE A 133 14.78 5.78 2.28
N GLN A 134 14.80 7.03 1.82
CA GLN A 134 16.01 7.86 1.78
C GLN A 134 16.41 8.42 3.16
N MET A 135 15.46 8.64 4.06
CA MET A 135 15.71 9.26 5.37
C MET A 135 15.91 8.24 6.52
N GLY A 136 16.57 7.12 6.24
CA GLY A 136 16.75 5.98 7.15
C GLY A 136 17.16 6.35 8.59
N HIS A 137 16.59 5.60 9.55
CA HIS A 137 16.81 5.63 11.01
C HIS A 137 16.36 6.92 11.72
N GLY A 138 15.05 7.16 11.76
CA GLY A 138 14.48 7.99 12.83
C GLY A 138 14.69 7.30 14.19
N PRO A 139 14.93 8.04 15.30
CA PRO A 139 15.30 7.48 16.61
C PRO A 139 14.22 6.62 17.30
N ALA A 140 13.06 6.44 16.66
CA ALA A 140 11.91 5.68 17.14
C ALA A 140 11.60 4.45 16.25
N SER A 141 12.59 3.89 15.53
CA SER A 141 12.47 2.56 14.91
C SER A 141 13.01 1.48 15.85
N LEU A 142 12.31 0.34 15.91
CA LEU A 142 12.78 -0.88 16.59
C LEU A 142 14.08 -1.40 15.97
N ASP A 143 14.33 -1.07 14.69
CA ASP A 143 15.60 -1.33 14.00
C ASP A 143 16.79 -0.78 14.79
N SER A 144 16.65 0.41 15.38
CA SER A 144 17.71 1.01 16.21
C SER A 144 17.91 0.33 17.57
N TRP A 145 16.93 -0.46 18.03
CA TRP A 145 17.05 -1.25 19.27
C TRP A 145 17.67 -2.61 18.98
N SER A 146 17.34 -3.23 17.84
CA SER A 146 17.99 -4.45 17.34
C SER A 146 19.47 -4.25 17.00
N GLU A 147 19.85 -3.10 16.44
CA GLU A 147 21.26 -2.78 16.15
C GLU A 147 22.07 -2.39 17.40
N ARG A 148 21.41 -2.03 18.50
CA ARG A 148 22.06 -1.63 19.77
C ARG A 148 22.16 -2.75 20.80
N GLY A 149 21.72 -3.97 20.48
CA GLY A 149 21.44 -5.01 21.46
C GLY A 149 21.83 -6.44 21.07
N LEU A 150 22.94 -6.62 20.33
CA LEU A 150 23.77 -7.82 20.32
C LEU A 150 25.24 -7.43 20.42
#